data_AF-A0A1J5F9X4-F1
#
_entry.id   AF-A0A1J5F9X4-F1
#
_cell.length_a   1.000
_cell.length_b   1.000
_cell.length_c   1.000
_cell.angle_alpha   90.00
_cell.angle_beta   90.00
_cell.angle_gamma   90.00
#
_symmetry.space_group_name_H-M   'P 1'
#
loop_
_entity.id
_entity.type
_entity.pdbx_description
1 polymer ?
#
loop_
_entity_poly.entity_id
_entity_poly.type
_entity_poly.pdbx_seq_one_letter_code
_entity_poly.pdbx_strand_id
1 'polypeptide(L)'
;MNKYCWQEKPVDQNQEHIKLFYKDSNVCVALVSPPIKYVFGVEFLVEKGSNNSNQIINTLKKEIDFYLVEKREPNPWEYAKYHCSTSSNLYSEIHWSFHPENRETMTFYNIVKLYGIDIDTIRLVRHGNAEIPILETFRNNRERFDTYQSMQAPNKFSDAKRIAVFSPYRNTLALFLGIWDITGYIENINLPKSVHSLIDKHSFPQNWHKEVCWYNLNYNSILDELTGRLVVDWGKSTLSWVQTKDKPVIEIKGKNSIGDFKSYDQINLSYPELRRIINYQSSNITWVTALSNINGIYLIREKVSGKLYVGSAYGGKGIFGRWQSYANSGHGGNIELMDLEPNNFEFSILEILPSTFSAEEVIEKENRWKKKLGARQNGLNRN
;
A
#
# COMPACT_ATOMS: atom_id res chain seq x y z
N MET A 1 28.15 27.26 8.63
CA MET A 1 27.27 26.17 9.11
C MET A 1 26.56 26.67 10.36
N ASN A 2 25.22 26.61 10.38
CA ASN A 2 24.46 26.97 11.57
C ASN A 2 24.77 25.97 12.68
N LYS A 3 25.09 26.47 13.88
CA LYS A 3 25.40 25.63 15.04
C LYS A 3 24.11 25.29 15.77
N TYR A 4 23.88 24.02 16.05
CA TYR A 4 22.78 23.60 16.91
C TYR A 4 23.02 24.07 18.35
N CYS A 5 21.95 24.41 19.05
CA CYS A 5 21.93 24.70 20.49
C CYS A 5 20.58 24.29 21.08
N TRP A 6 20.43 24.40 22.40
CA TRP A 6 19.15 24.18 23.07
C TRP A 6 18.83 25.33 24.02
N GLN A 7 17.54 25.48 24.34
CA GLN A 7 17.03 26.47 25.29
C GLN A 7 16.00 25.85 26.22
N GLU A 8 15.95 26.32 27.47
CA GLU A 8 14.94 25.89 28.44
C GLU A 8 13.58 26.51 28.06
N LYS A 9 12.61 25.67 27.68
CA LYS A 9 11.22 26.08 27.35
C LYS A 9 10.26 24.89 27.47
N PRO A 10 8.95 25.13 27.69
CA PRO A 10 7.95 24.06 27.67
C PRO A 10 7.96 23.25 26.37
N VAL A 11 7.75 21.93 26.47
CA VAL A 11 7.69 20.99 25.35
C VAL A 11 6.26 20.44 25.21
N ASP A 12 5.68 20.60 24.02
CA ASP A 12 4.35 20.06 23.70
C ASP A 12 4.41 18.53 23.56
N GLN A 13 3.81 17.82 24.52
CA GLN A 13 3.78 16.36 24.55
C GLN A 13 2.83 15.74 23.51
N ASN A 14 2.00 16.53 22.82
CA ASN A 14 1.21 16.04 21.70
C ASN A 14 2.03 15.97 20.39
N GLN A 15 3.13 16.73 20.32
CA GLN A 15 4.09 16.68 19.22
C GLN A 15 5.14 15.60 19.47
N GLU A 16 5.92 15.23 18.44
CA GLU A 16 7.05 14.33 18.66
C GLU A 16 8.04 14.95 19.65
N HIS A 17 8.55 14.16 20.59
CA HIS A 17 9.47 14.59 21.64
C HIS A 17 10.29 13.41 22.18
N ILE A 18 11.34 13.71 22.93
CA ILE A 18 12.11 12.70 23.69
C ILE A 18 11.89 12.94 25.18
N LYS A 19 11.66 11.85 25.92
CA LYS A 19 11.64 11.84 27.39
C LYS A 19 12.99 11.37 27.92
N LEU A 20 13.47 12.05 28.96
CA LEU A 20 14.69 11.72 29.67
C LEU A 20 14.33 11.22 31.08
N PHE A 21 14.97 10.12 31.49
CA PHE A 21 14.82 9.48 32.80
C PHE A 21 16.19 9.40 33.48
N TYR A 22 16.25 9.60 34.80
CA TYR A 22 17.51 9.54 35.55
C TYR A 22 17.62 8.20 36.30
N LYS A 23 18.66 7.42 35.98
CA LYS A 23 18.90 6.05 36.47
C LYS A 23 17.67 5.16 36.24
N ASP A 24 17.51 4.11 37.04
CA ASP A 24 16.38 3.17 36.97
C ASP A 24 15.03 3.77 37.43
N SER A 25 14.89 5.09 37.47
CA SER A 25 13.64 5.76 37.83
C SER A 25 12.66 5.77 36.65
N ASN A 26 11.41 5.38 36.90
CA ASN A 26 10.31 5.54 35.93
C ASN A 26 9.76 6.98 35.87
N VAL A 27 10.36 7.92 36.61
CA VAL A 27 9.95 9.33 36.62
C VAL A 27 10.70 10.09 35.54
N CYS A 28 9.95 10.69 34.62
CA CYS A 28 10.53 11.57 33.60
C CYS A 28 11.05 12.85 34.24
N VAL A 29 12.32 13.19 33.97
CA VAL A 29 13.02 14.33 34.57
C VAL A 29 13.24 15.48 33.60
N ALA A 30 13.15 15.22 32.28
CA ALA A 30 13.17 16.26 31.27
C ALA A 30 12.53 15.82 29.95
N LEU A 31 12.08 16.80 29.17
CA LEU A 31 11.56 16.63 27.81
C LEU A 31 12.44 17.39 26.82
N VAL A 32 12.58 16.86 25.60
CA VAL A 32 13.30 17.49 24.50
C VAL A 32 12.42 17.54 23.26
N SER A 33 12.22 18.73 22.68
CA SER A 33 11.52 18.91 21.41
C SER A 33 12.47 18.85 20.21
N PRO A 34 11.98 18.54 19.00
CA PRO A 34 12.73 18.76 17.75
C PRO A 34 13.24 20.20 17.64
N PRO A 35 14.34 20.43 16.90
CA PRO A 35 14.93 21.75 16.77
C PRO A 35 14.13 22.62 15.80
N ILE A 36 13.82 23.85 16.19
CA ILE A 36 13.27 24.88 15.29
C ILE A 36 14.39 25.86 14.97
N LYS A 37 14.73 26.01 13.67
CA LYS A 37 15.88 26.83 13.22
C LYS A 37 17.15 26.53 14.04
N TYR A 38 17.48 25.24 14.20
CA TYR A 38 18.65 24.73 14.93
C TYR A 38 18.60 24.84 16.46
N VAL A 39 17.46 25.23 17.06
CA VAL A 39 17.31 25.34 18.53
C VAL A 39 16.35 24.28 19.08
N PHE A 40 16.87 23.35 19.87
CA PHE A 40 16.06 22.38 20.63
C PHE A 40 15.36 23.04 21.82
N GLY A 41 14.13 22.64 22.12
CA GLY A 41 13.47 22.98 23.38
C GLY A 41 13.75 21.93 24.43
N VAL A 42 14.09 22.34 25.64
CA VAL A 42 14.31 21.44 26.78
C VAL A 42 13.44 21.90 27.94
N GLU A 43 12.62 21.01 28.47
CA GLU A 43 11.83 21.26 29.68
C GLU A 43 12.35 20.39 30.80
N PHE A 44 12.88 20.98 31.87
CA PHE A 44 13.30 20.24 33.06
C PHE A 44 12.11 20.09 34.01
N LEU A 45 11.79 18.84 34.37
CA LEU A 45 10.64 18.48 35.22
C LEU A 45 11.04 18.28 36.69
N VAL A 46 12.29 18.56 37.05
CA VAL A 46 12.82 18.40 38.41
C VAL A 46 12.71 19.71 39.18
N GLU A 47 12.14 19.67 40.39
CA GLU A 47 12.06 20.84 41.28
C GLU A 47 13.46 21.32 41.70
N LYS A 48 13.76 22.60 41.42
CA LYS A 48 15.02 23.27 41.76
C LYS A 48 15.03 23.56 43.28
N GLY A 49 16.11 23.20 43.99
CA GLY A 49 16.28 23.59 45.40
C GLY A 49 16.96 22.58 46.32
N SER A 50 17.11 21.31 45.91
CA SER A 50 17.88 20.30 46.67
C SER A 50 19.23 20.01 46.00
N ASN A 51 20.25 19.61 46.79
CA ASN A 51 21.56 19.19 46.25
C ASN A 51 21.43 18.04 45.22
N ASN A 52 20.48 17.13 45.45
CA ASN A 52 20.20 16.02 44.54
C ASN A 52 19.61 16.50 43.20
N SER A 53 18.66 17.44 43.25
CA SER A 53 18.06 18.05 42.04
C SER A 53 19.11 18.74 41.17
N ASN A 54 20.06 19.45 41.78
CA ASN A 54 21.13 20.13 41.05
C ASN A 54 22.08 19.14 40.36
N GLN A 55 22.37 18.00 41.00
CA GLN A 55 23.18 16.95 40.39
C GLN A 55 22.48 16.36 39.16
N ILE A 56 21.19 16.03 39.26
CA ILE A 56 20.38 15.50 38.15
C ILE A 56 20.36 16.47 36.98
N ILE A 57 20.08 17.76 37.23
CA ILE A 57 20.05 18.80 36.19
C ILE A 57 21.41 18.94 35.51
N ASN A 58 22.51 18.88 36.26
CA ASN A 58 23.86 18.97 35.68
C ASN A 58 24.20 17.76 34.81
N THR A 59 23.82 16.54 35.22
CA THR A 59 23.99 15.34 34.40
C THR A 59 23.16 15.44 33.12
N LEU A 60 21.89 15.85 33.21
CA LEU A 60 21.01 16.06 32.05
C LEU A 60 21.62 17.06 31.06
N LYS A 61 22.08 18.23 31.53
CA LYS A 61 22.67 19.26 30.67
C LYS A 61 23.88 18.73 29.90
N LYS A 62 24.80 18.05 30.58
CA LYS A 62 25.99 17.47 29.94
C LYS A 62 25.64 16.50 28.82
N GLU A 63 24.64 15.66 29.04
CA GLU A 63 24.26 14.65 28.07
C GLU A 63 23.47 15.24 26.88
N ILE A 64 22.59 16.19 27.15
CA ILE A 64 21.90 16.99 26.12
C ILE A 64 22.92 17.75 25.27
N ASP A 65 23.89 18.42 25.90
CA ASP A 65 24.98 19.12 25.19
C ASP A 65 25.77 18.15 24.32
N PHE A 66 26.19 17.01 24.87
CA PHE A 66 26.96 16.02 24.14
C PHE A 66 26.25 15.55 22.87
N TYR A 67 25.01 15.05 23.00
CA TYR A 67 24.30 14.43 21.89
C TYR A 67 23.69 15.42 20.90
N LEU A 68 23.21 16.58 21.36
CA LEU A 68 22.50 17.52 20.48
C LEU A 68 23.41 18.61 19.90
N VAL A 69 24.57 18.88 20.52
CA VAL A 69 25.43 20.02 20.17
C VAL A 69 26.86 19.59 19.86
N GLU A 70 27.54 18.90 20.78
CA GLU A 70 28.98 18.67 20.71
C GLU A 70 29.38 17.56 19.74
N LYS A 71 28.53 16.53 19.58
CA LYS A 71 28.76 15.42 18.64
C LYS A 71 28.81 15.87 17.17
N ARG A 72 28.20 17.02 16.85
CA ARG A 72 28.17 17.65 15.52
C ARG A 72 27.65 16.72 14.40
N GLU A 73 26.66 15.90 14.73
CA GLU A 73 25.96 15.07 13.75
C GLU A 73 25.27 15.96 12.69
N PRO A 74 25.22 15.54 11.40
CA PRO A 74 24.53 16.31 10.36
C PRO A 74 23.05 16.57 10.69
N ASN A 75 22.41 15.60 11.36
CA ASN A 75 21.05 15.70 11.87
C ASN A 75 21.02 15.18 13.33
N PRO A 76 21.25 16.05 14.33
CA PRO A 76 21.31 15.62 15.72
C PRO A 76 19.97 15.11 16.25
N TRP A 77 18.84 15.52 15.66
CA TRP A 77 17.52 14.99 16.05
C TRP A 77 17.33 13.54 15.63
N GLU A 78 17.65 13.19 14.38
CA GLU A 78 17.64 11.79 13.94
C GLU A 78 18.64 10.94 14.74
N TYR A 79 19.81 11.52 15.05
CA TYR A 79 20.78 10.84 15.90
C TYR A 79 20.23 10.59 17.32
N ALA A 80 19.57 11.57 17.93
CA ALA A 80 18.97 11.41 19.25
C ALA A 80 17.88 10.33 19.26
N LYS A 81 17.05 10.25 18.20
CA LYS A 81 16.07 9.17 18.01
C LYS A 81 16.74 7.80 17.89
N TYR A 82 17.81 7.70 17.11
CA TYR A 82 18.62 6.49 17.03
C TYR A 82 19.22 6.12 18.40
N HIS A 83 19.77 7.11 19.12
CA HIS A 83 20.41 6.93 20.43
C HIS A 83 19.46 6.28 21.45
N CYS A 84 18.17 6.61 21.43
CA CYS A 84 17.16 5.99 22.30
C CYS A 84 17.17 4.45 22.25
N SER A 85 17.69 3.85 21.17
CA SER A 85 17.77 2.40 20.97
C SER A 85 19.17 1.80 21.13
N THR A 86 20.20 2.59 21.45
CA THR A 86 21.59 2.09 21.49
C THR A 86 21.96 1.50 22.84
N SER A 87 22.94 0.60 22.86
CA SER A 87 23.50 0.07 24.12
C SER A 87 24.08 1.19 25.00
N SER A 88 24.60 2.27 24.43
CA SER A 88 25.08 3.43 25.20
C SER A 88 23.96 4.09 26.01
N ASN A 89 22.73 4.11 25.50
CA ASN A 89 21.56 4.62 26.23
C ASN A 89 21.16 3.68 27.38
N LEU A 90 21.32 2.37 27.19
CA LEU A 90 21.02 1.36 28.21
C LEU A 90 21.96 1.48 29.42
N TYR A 91 23.22 1.84 29.20
CA TYR A 91 24.24 1.93 30.27
C TYR A 91 24.49 3.37 30.75
N SER A 92 23.75 4.36 30.25
CA SER A 92 23.86 5.76 30.68
C SER A 92 23.13 6.01 32.01
N GLU A 93 23.53 7.05 32.74
CA GLU A 93 22.74 7.56 33.86
C GLU A 93 21.46 8.27 33.40
N ILE A 94 21.39 8.73 32.13
CA ILE A 94 20.17 9.27 31.53
C ILE A 94 19.68 8.33 30.45
N HIS A 95 18.44 7.86 30.59
CA HIS A 95 17.80 7.07 29.55
C HIS A 95 16.90 7.95 28.69
N TRP A 96 17.15 7.93 27.38
CA TRP A 96 16.41 8.63 26.34
C TRP A 96 15.33 7.71 25.76
N SER A 97 14.10 8.20 25.68
CA SER A 97 12.98 7.48 25.07
C SER A 97 12.23 8.36 24.07
N PHE A 98 12.18 7.94 22.81
CA PHE A 98 11.51 8.69 21.75
C PHE A 98 10.00 8.45 21.77
N HIS A 99 9.23 9.54 21.75
CA HIS A 99 7.78 9.54 21.64
C HIS A 99 7.38 10.22 20.32
N PRO A 100 6.78 9.48 19.37
CA PRO A 100 6.27 10.07 18.14
C PRO A 100 5.07 10.98 18.43
N GLU A 101 4.78 11.90 17.49
CA GLU A 101 3.61 12.78 17.56
C GLU A 101 2.33 11.96 17.79
N ASN A 102 1.57 12.31 18.82
CA ASN A 102 0.35 11.61 19.19
C ASN A 102 -0.82 12.16 18.35
N ARG A 103 -0.82 11.88 17.05
CA ARG A 103 -2.01 12.08 16.21
C ARG A 103 -2.98 10.93 16.46
N GLU A 104 -4.24 11.23 16.77
CA GLU A 104 -5.30 10.23 16.60
C GLU A 104 -5.17 9.66 15.18
N THR A 105 -4.89 8.35 15.09
CA THR A 105 -4.73 7.68 13.81
C THR A 105 -6.06 7.75 13.08
N MET A 106 -6.07 8.33 11.87
CA MET A 106 -7.25 8.29 11.00
C MET A 106 -7.76 6.85 10.90
N THR A 107 -9.04 6.64 11.16
CA THR A 107 -9.66 5.33 11.10
C THR A 107 -10.67 5.21 9.97
N PHE A 108 -11.06 3.98 9.66
CA PHE A 108 -12.13 3.72 8.71
C PHE A 108 -13.44 4.37 9.17
N TYR A 109 -13.75 4.34 10.46
CA TYR A 109 -14.96 5.02 10.97
C TYR A 109 -14.89 6.53 10.88
N ASN A 110 -13.72 7.16 11.01
CA ASN A 110 -13.60 8.59 10.71
C ASN A 110 -14.01 8.86 9.26
N ILE A 111 -13.55 8.04 8.31
CA ILE A 111 -13.90 8.16 6.89
C ILE A 111 -15.41 8.00 6.70
N VAL A 112 -16.02 6.88 7.10
CA VAL A 112 -17.44 6.64 6.77
C VAL A 112 -18.38 7.66 7.42
N LYS A 113 -18.02 8.19 8.60
CA LYS A 113 -18.76 9.31 9.24
C LYS A 113 -18.73 10.59 8.41
N LEU A 114 -17.60 10.91 7.76
CA LEU A 114 -17.50 12.07 6.86
C LEU A 114 -18.45 11.97 5.66
N TYR A 115 -18.79 10.75 5.25
CA TYR A 115 -19.76 10.49 4.16
C TYR A 115 -21.19 10.24 4.69
N GLY A 116 -21.46 10.55 5.97
CA GLY A 116 -22.80 10.45 6.55
C GLY A 116 -23.28 9.01 6.82
N ILE A 117 -22.37 8.04 6.89
CA ILE A 117 -22.71 6.65 7.24
C ILE A 117 -22.62 6.48 8.76
N ASP A 118 -23.72 6.00 9.34
CA ASP A 118 -23.77 5.60 10.75
C ASP A 118 -22.99 4.30 11.00
N ILE A 119 -22.03 4.36 11.92
CA ILE A 119 -21.12 3.27 12.25
C ILE A 119 -21.81 2.06 12.88
N ASP A 120 -22.95 2.27 13.54
CA ASP A 120 -23.68 1.17 14.17
C ASP A 120 -24.39 0.29 13.13
N THR A 121 -24.67 0.88 11.96
CA THR A 121 -25.39 0.25 10.85
C THR A 121 -24.50 -0.49 9.86
N ILE A 122 -23.18 -0.44 10.02
CA ILE A 122 -22.22 -1.03 9.10
C ILE A 122 -21.44 -2.19 9.75
N ARG A 123 -21.11 -3.20 8.95
CA ARG A 123 -20.17 -4.27 9.32
C ARG A 123 -18.99 -4.28 8.38
N LEU A 124 -17.80 -4.50 8.91
CA LEU A 124 -16.59 -4.63 8.13
C LEU A 124 -16.41 -6.10 7.76
N VAL A 125 -16.27 -6.39 6.48
CA VAL A 125 -16.17 -7.74 5.93
C VAL A 125 -14.84 -7.90 5.21
N ARG A 126 -13.91 -8.69 5.74
CA ARG A 126 -12.67 -9.05 5.04
C ARG A 126 -12.76 -10.48 4.55
N HIS A 127 -13.19 -10.64 3.30
CA HIS A 127 -13.22 -11.96 2.69
C HIS A 127 -11.82 -12.56 2.67
N GLY A 128 -11.71 -13.85 2.96
CA GLY A 128 -10.45 -14.58 2.98
C GLY A 128 -10.74 -16.04 2.69
N ASN A 129 -10.92 -16.35 1.40
CA ASN A 129 -11.14 -17.72 0.94
C ASN A 129 -9.92 -18.14 0.11
N ALA A 130 -9.36 -19.32 0.39
CA ALA A 130 -8.17 -19.81 -0.28
C ALA A 130 -8.42 -20.19 -1.75
N GLU A 131 -9.64 -20.62 -2.07
CA GLU A 131 -10.05 -21.08 -3.41
C GLU A 131 -10.54 -19.93 -4.29
N ILE A 132 -10.91 -18.80 -3.68
CA ILE A 132 -11.44 -17.63 -4.39
C ILE A 132 -10.47 -16.46 -4.18
N PRO A 133 -9.63 -16.12 -5.17
CA PRO A 133 -8.76 -14.96 -5.10
C PRO A 133 -9.63 -13.69 -5.12
N ILE A 134 -9.99 -13.19 -3.93
CA ILE A 134 -11.03 -12.18 -3.72
C ILE A 134 -10.81 -10.93 -4.58
N LEU A 135 -9.60 -10.35 -4.54
CA LEU A 135 -9.29 -9.12 -5.27
C LEU A 135 -9.34 -9.32 -6.79
N GLU A 136 -8.82 -10.44 -7.28
CA GLU A 136 -8.81 -10.77 -8.69
C GLU A 136 -10.24 -11.05 -9.19
N THR A 137 -11.02 -11.81 -8.42
CA THR A 137 -12.42 -12.13 -8.74
C THR A 137 -13.25 -10.86 -8.76
N PHE A 138 -13.08 -9.95 -7.80
CA PHE A 138 -13.72 -8.63 -7.80
C PHE A 138 -13.42 -7.81 -9.07
N ARG A 139 -12.18 -7.85 -9.56
CA ARG A 139 -11.73 -7.08 -10.74
C ARG A 139 -12.15 -7.69 -12.06
N ASN A 140 -12.08 -9.02 -12.16
CA ASN A 140 -12.16 -9.73 -13.45
C ASN A 140 -13.48 -10.48 -13.65
N ASN A 141 -14.21 -10.79 -12.57
CA ASN A 141 -15.47 -11.51 -12.64
C ASN A 141 -16.43 -11.06 -11.53
N ARG A 142 -17.02 -9.88 -11.74
CA ARG A 142 -17.86 -9.22 -10.74
C ARG A 142 -19.10 -10.03 -10.35
N GLU A 143 -19.70 -10.72 -11.30
CA GLU A 143 -20.85 -11.63 -11.05
C GLU A 143 -20.48 -12.75 -10.07
N ARG A 144 -19.32 -13.40 -10.28
CA ARG A 144 -18.83 -14.45 -9.36
C ARG A 144 -18.56 -13.87 -7.97
N PHE A 145 -17.95 -12.69 -7.90
CA PHE A 145 -17.68 -12.02 -6.62
C PHE A 145 -18.97 -11.69 -5.86
N ASP A 146 -19.93 -11.05 -6.53
CA ASP A 146 -21.18 -10.62 -5.90
C ASP A 146 -22.02 -11.85 -5.48
N THR A 147 -22.02 -12.93 -6.27
CA THR A 147 -22.64 -14.21 -5.90
C THR A 147 -22.00 -14.80 -4.65
N TYR A 148 -20.66 -14.90 -4.63
CA TYR A 148 -19.90 -15.40 -3.48
C TYR A 148 -20.22 -14.61 -2.20
N GLN A 149 -20.23 -13.28 -2.30
CA GLN A 149 -20.48 -12.42 -1.16
C GLN A 149 -21.93 -12.49 -0.66
N SER A 150 -22.89 -12.61 -1.56
CA SER A 150 -24.31 -12.69 -1.23
C SER A 150 -24.67 -14.00 -0.54
N MET A 151 -23.90 -15.07 -0.80
CA MET A 151 -24.08 -16.38 -0.19
C MET A 151 -23.36 -16.45 1.16
N GLN A 152 -24.11 -16.40 2.25
CA GLN A 152 -23.55 -16.47 3.60
C GLN A 152 -24.43 -17.32 4.53
N ALA A 153 -23.85 -17.73 5.66
CA ALA A 153 -24.63 -18.37 6.72
C ALA A 153 -25.82 -17.48 7.17
N PRO A 154 -26.90 -18.09 7.68
CA PRO A 154 -28.00 -17.35 8.30
C PRO A 154 -27.51 -16.35 9.35
N ASN A 155 -28.12 -15.17 9.41
CA ASN A 155 -27.84 -14.10 10.39
C ASN A 155 -26.37 -13.60 10.43
N LYS A 156 -25.57 -13.84 9.39
CA LYS A 156 -24.15 -13.47 9.33
C LYS A 156 -23.87 -11.97 9.53
N PHE A 157 -24.75 -11.09 9.06
CA PHE A 157 -24.61 -9.64 9.17
C PHE A 157 -25.47 -9.02 10.29
N SER A 158 -26.20 -9.83 11.06
CA SER A 158 -27.09 -9.36 12.11
C SER A 158 -28.06 -8.28 11.61
N ASP A 159 -28.19 -7.17 12.34
CA ASP A 159 -29.05 -6.02 12.06
C ASP A 159 -28.40 -4.95 11.15
N ALA A 160 -27.25 -5.27 10.55
CA ALA A 160 -26.52 -4.32 9.72
C ALA A 160 -27.34 -3.91 8.48
N LYS A 161 -27.29 -2.62 8.16
CA LYS A 161 -27.87 -2.08 6.91
C LYS A 161 -26.85 -2.08 5.79
N ARG A 162 -25.54 -2.16 6.11
CA ARG A 162 -24.45 -2.07 5.15
C ARG A 162 -23.29 -2.98 5.51
N ILE A 163 -22.54 -3.37 4.48
CA ILE A 163 -21.21 -3.96 4.63
C ILE A 163 -20.16 -3.11 3.93
N ALA A 164 -19.06 -2.84 4.63
CA ALA A 164 -17.82 -2.36 4.04
C ALA A 164 -16.92 -3.56 3.76
N VAL A 165 -16.61 -3.79 2.49
CA VAL A 165 -15.93 -5.01 2.07
C VAL A 165 -14.47 -4.74 1.78
N PHE A 166 -13.62 -5.66 2.21
CA PHE A 166 -12.18 -5.62 2.05
C PHE A 166 -11.67 -6.95 1.51
N SER A 167 -10.62 -6.91 0.68
CA SER A 167 -9.83 -8.10 0.33
C SER A 167 -8.63 -8.24 1.25
N PRO A 168 -8.03 -9.44 1.35
CA PRO A 168 -6.70 -9.59 1.90
C PRO A 168 -5.72 -8.74 1.07
N TYR A 169 -4.72 -8.17 1.73
CA TYR A 169 -3.67 -7.40 1.08
C TYR A 169 -2.27 -7.97 1.38
N ARG A 170 -1.44 -7.31 2.18
CA ARG A 170 -0.17 -7.84 2.69
C ARG A 170 -0.24 -7.98 4.21
N ASN A 171 0.28 -9.07 4.76
CA ASN A 171 0.28 -9.32 6.21
C ASN A 171 -1.14 -9.16 6.81
N THR A 172 -1.28 -8.31 7.82
CA THR A 172 -2.56 -7.97 8.47
C THR A 172 -3.35 -6.90 7.73
N LEU A 173 -2.85 -6.35 6.62
CA LEU A 173 -3.53 -5.27 5.91
C LEU A 173 -4.70 -5.80 5.07
N ALA A 174 -5.68 -4.93 4.87
CA ALA A 174 -6.84 -5.18 4.04
C ALA A 174 -7.09 -4.02 3.08
N LEU A 175 -7.45 -4.34 1.84
CA LEU A 175 -7.72 -3.36 0.78
C LEU A 175 -9.23 -3.19 0.63
N PHE A 176 -9.70 -1.95 0.73
CA PHE A 176 -11.12 -1.64 0.59
C PHE A 176 -11.61 -1.87 -0.84
N LEU A 177 -12.76 -2.55 -0.98
CA LEU A 177 -13.39 -2.88 -2.26
C LEU A 177 -14.69 -2.10 -2.52
N GLY A 178 -15.34 -1.58 -1.48
CA GLY A 178 -16.59 -0.82 -1.63
C GLY A 178 -17.58 -1.01 -0.48
N ILE A 179 -18.75 -0.39 -0.64
CA ILE A 179 -19.90 -0.54 0.25
C ILE A 179 -21.02 -1.27 -0.49
N TRP A 180 -21.73 -2.15 0.21
CA TRP A 180 -22.99 -2.72 -0.26
C TRP A 180 -24.08 -2.49 0.79
N ASP A 181 -25.26 -2.05 0.33
CA ASP A 181 -26.46 -1.96 1.15
C ASP A 181 -27.12 -3.34 1.22
N ILE A 182 -27.57 -3.73 2.43
CA ILE A 182 -28.36 -4.93 2.68
C ILE A 182 -29.83 -4.53 2.58
N THR A 183 -30.52 -5.00 1.54
CA THR A 183 -31.94 -4.67 1.29
C THR A 183 -32.90 -5.80 1.65
N GLY A 184 -32.37 -6.98 1.96
CA GLY A 184 -33.16 -8.13 2.33
C GLY A 184 -32.33 -9.41 2.39
N TYR A 185 -33.00 -10.50 2.71
CA TYR A 185 -32.39 -11.81 2.90
C TYR A 185 -33.41 -12.89 2.53
N ILE A 186 -32.94 -13.91 1.80
CA ILE A 186 -33.73 -15.08 1.38
C ILE A 186 -33.15 -16.30 2.10
N GLU A 187 -33.97 -16.91 2.95
CA GLU A 187 -33.62 -18.15 3.62
C GLU A 187 -33.34 -19.28 2.62
N ASN A 188 -32.50 -20.24 3.02
CA ASN A 188 -32.11 -21.36 2.19
C ASN A 188 -33.32 -22.10 1.57
N ILE A 189 -34.35 -22.36 2.38
CA ILE A 189 -35.58 -23.06 1.97
C ILE A 189 -36.35 -22.34 0.85
N ASN A 190 -36.15 -21.03 0.72
CA ASN A 190 -36.83 -20.17 -0.25
C ASN A 190 -35.92 -19.72 -1.39
N LEU A 191 -34.72 -20.29 -1.53
CA LEU A 191 -33.80 -19.89 -2.60
C LEU A 191 -34.41 -20.18 -3.98
N PRO A 192 -34.44 -19.20 -4.89
CA PRO A 192 -34.97 -19.40 -6.22
C PRO A 192 -34.02 -20.28 -7.05
N LYS A 193 -34.56 -20.97 -8.07
CA LYS A 193 -33.77 -21.78 -9.02
C LYS A 193 -32.63 -21.00 -9.65
N SER A 194 -32.82 -19.70 -9.91
CA SER A 194 -31.78 -18.83 -10.46
C SER A 194 -30.54 -18.73 -9.56
N VAL A 195 -30.71 -18.68 -8.23
CA VAL A 195 -29.58 -18.67 -7.29
C VAL A 195 -28.87 -20.02 -7.31
N HIS A 196 -29.60 -21.14 -7.33
CA HIS A 196 -28.98 -22.46 -7.48
C HIS A 196 -28.16 -22.58 -8.77
N SER A 197 -28.68 -22.07 -9.90
CA SER A 197 -27.93 -22.04 -11.16
C SER A 197 -26.64 -21.21 -11.09
N LEU A 198 -26.59 -20.15 -10.27
CA LEU A 198 -25.36 -19.38 -10.05
C LEU A 198 -24.32 -20.17 -9.25
N ILE A 199 -24.75 -20.99 -8.27
CA ILE A 199 -23.88 -21.88 -7.51
C ILE A 199 -23.16 -22.84 -8.47
N ASP A 200 -23.94 -23.49 -9.35
CA ASP A 200 -23.41 -24.43 -10.34
C ASP A 200 -22.54 -23.72 -11.39
N LYS A 201 -23.00 -22.58 -11.93
CA LYS A 201 -22.28 -21.80 -12.95
C LYS A 201 -20.88 -21.37 -12.50
N HIS A 202 -20.73 -21.02 -11.22
CA HIS A 202 -19.47 -20.55 -10.66
C HIS A 202 -18.67 -21.64 -9.93
N SER A 203 -19.15 -22.89 -10.00
CA SER A 203 -18.54 -24.07 -9.37
C SER A 203 -18.32 -23.87 -7.87
N PHE A 204 -19.27 -23.27 -7.17
CA PHE A 204 -19.22 -23.15 -5.72
C PHE A 204 -19.51 -24.50 -5.03
N PRO A 205 -19.12 -24.67 -3.75
CA PRO A 205 -19.32 -25.92 -3.04
C PRO A 205 -20.79 -26.38 -3.02
N GLN A 206 -21.03 -27.66 -3.29
CA GLN A 206 -22.39 -28.22 -3.44
C GLN A 206 -23.24 -28.14 -2.16
N ASN A 207 -22.61 -28.09 -0.99
CA ASN A 207 -23.31 -27.88 0.28
C ASN A 207 -23.97 -26.49 0.36
N TRP A 208 -23.56 -25.52 -0.46
CA TRP A 208 -24.18 -24.19 -0.51
C TRP A 208 -25.64 -24.22 -0.98
N HIS A 209 -26.06 -25.26 -1.70
CA HIS A 209 -27.48 -25.43 -2.01
C HIS A 209 -28.34 -25.60 -0.74
N LYS A 210 -27.75 -26.00 0.40
CA LYS A 210 -28.48 -26.40 1.61
C LYS A 210 -28.09 -25.61 2.86
N GLU A 211 -26.88 -25.05 2.92
CA GLU A 211 -26.30 -24.51 4.15
C GLU A 211 -26.20 -22.99 4.19
N VAL A 212 -26.34 -22.31 3.04
CA VAL A 212 -26.22 -20.85 2.96
C VAL A 212 -27.52 -20.22 2.48
N CYS A 213 -27.62 -18.93 2.76
CA CYS A 213 -28.75 -18.08 2.41
C CYS A 213 -28.27 -16.89 1.58
N TRP A 214 -29.21 -16.24 0.91
CA TRP A 214 -28.90 -15.17 -0.03
C TRP A 214 -29.21 -13.80 0.56
N TYR A 215 -28.19 -12.96 0.72
CA TYR A 215 -28.36 -11.56 1.08
C TYR A 215 -28.53 -10.71 -0.20
N ASN A 216 -29.55 -9.85 -0.21
CA ASN A 216 -29.77 -8.90 -1.30
C ASN A 216 -28.82 -7.70 -1.13
N LEU A 217 -27.62 -7.84 -1.68
CA LEU A 217 -26.54 -6.86 -1.57
C LEU A 217 -26.49 -5.96 -2.80
N ASN A 218 -26.77 -4.67 -2.61
CA ASN A 218 -26.71 -3.67 -3.67
C ASN A 218 -25.45 -2.83 -3.53
N TYR A 219 -24.63 -2.76 -4.57
CA TYR A 219 -23.43 -1.92 -4.56
C TYR A 219 -23.80 -0.45 -4.35
N ASN A 220 -23.10 0.20 -3.42
CA ASN A 220 -23.29 1.60 -3.08
C ASN A 220 -22.01 2.39 -3.42
N SER A 221 -22.16 3.38 -4.31
CA SER A 221 -21.05 4.13 -4.89
C SER A 221 -20.50 5.24 -4.01
N ILE A 222 -21.03 5.44 -2.80
CA ILE A 222 -20.69 6.57 -1.91
C ILE A 222 -19.19 6.68 -1.58
N LEU A 223 -18.46 5.57 -1.61
CA LEU A 223 -17.01 5.51 -1.36
C LEU A 223 -16.21 4.97 -2.57
N ASP A 224 -16.75 5.06 -3.78
CA ASP A 224 -16.09 4.57 -5.00
C ASP A 224 -14.68 5.12 -5.19
N GLU A 225 -14.47 6.37 -4.78
CA GLU A 225 -13.15 6.99 -4.91
C GLU A 225 -12.09 6.33 -4.04
N LEU A 226 -12.47 5.58 -2.99
CA LEU A 226 -11.56 4.87 -2.10
C LEU A 226 -11.38 3.40 -2.49
N THR A 227 -12.23 2.87 -3.38
CA THR A 227 -12.17 1.50 -3.87
C THR A 227 -10.81 1.18 -4.49
N GLY A 228 -10.16 0.12 -4.00
CA GLY A 228 -8.83 -0.29 -4.44
C GLY A 228 -7.69 0.65 -4.03
N ARG A 229 -7.97 1.69 -3.22
CA ARG A 229 -7.01 2.72 -2.80
C ARG A 229 -6.84 2.78 -1.29
N LEU A 230 -7.92 2.62 -0.53
CA LEU A 230 -7.89 2.67 0.93
C LEU A 230 -7.39 1.34 1.50
N VAL A 231 -6.33 1.42 2.30
CA VAL A 231 -5.72 0.29 3.00
C VAL A 231 -5.85 0.52 4.50
N VAL A 232 -6.38 -0.48 5.19
CA VAL A 232 -6.52 -0.48 6.65
C VAL A 232 -5.69 -1.59 7.28
N ASP A 233 -5.31 -1.43 8.55
CA ASP A 233 -4.79 -2.54 9.33
C ASP A 233 -5.96 -3.34 9.90
N TRP A 234 -6.12 -4.57 9.40
CA TRP A 234 -7.15 -5.48 9.92
C TRP A 234 -6.82 -5.99 11.33
N GLY A 235 -5.53 -6.05 11.66
CA GLY A 235 -5.00 -6.70 12.85
C GLY A 235 -4.92 -8.23 12.72
N LYS A 236 -4.47 -8.89 13.80
CA LYS A 236 -4.21 -10.34 13.84
C LYS A 236 -5.46 -11.22 13.89
N SER A 237 -6.64 -10.66 14.14
CA SER A 237 -7.89 -11.41 14.21
C SER A 237 -8.46 -11.63 12.80
N THR A 238 -7.85 -12.55 12.06
CA THR A 238 -8.25 -12.89 10.68
C THR A 238 -9.28 -14.02 10.60
N LEU A 239 -9.52 -14.74 11.71
CA LEU A 239 -10.48 -15.85 11.79
C LEU A 239 -11.94 -15.36 11.78
N SER A 240 -12.22 -14.19 12.38
CA SER A 240 -13.53 -13.54 12.22
C SER A 240 -13.47 -12.57 11.04
N TRP A 241 -14.06 -12.96 9.91
CA TRP A 241 -14.07 -12.12 8.71
C TRP A 241 -15.16 -11.04 8.70
N VAL A 242 -16.11 -11.05 9.64
CA VAL A 242 -17.12 -9.99 9.84
C VAL A 242 -16.87 -9.34 11.21
N GLN A 243 -16.72 -8.02 11.25
CA GLN A 243 -16.32 -7.30 12.46
C GLN A 243 -17.06 -5.95 12.60
N THR A 244 -17.19 -5.48 13.84
CA THR A 244 -17.70 -4.15 14.23
C THR A 244 -16.60 -3.23 14.77
N LYS A 245 -15.38 -3.76 14.94
CA LYS A 245 -14.26 -2.99 15.48
C LYS A 245 -13.66 -2.11 14.38
N ASP A 246 -13.48 -0.84 14.72
CA ASP A 246 -12.83 0.15 13.86
C ASP A 246 -11.39 -0.26 13.47
N LYS A 247 -10.92 0.27 12.34
CA LYS A 247 -9.65 -0.09 11.71
C LYS A 247 -8.80 1.14 11.43
N PRO A 248 -7.54 1.18 11.90
CA PRO A 248 -6.61 2.23 11.51
C PRO A 248 -6.41 2.27 9.99
N VAL A 249 -6.45 3.45 9.41
CA VAL A 249 -6.08 3.69 8.01
C VAL A 249 -4.56 3.75 7.94
N ILE A 250 -3.99 2.92 7.09
CA ILE A 250 -2.54 2.82 6.88
C ILE A 250 -2.13 3.62 5.66
N GLU A 251 -2.94 3.59 4.61
CA GLU A 251 -2.60 4.21 3.34
C GLU A 251 -3.87 4.54 2.55
N ILE A 252 -3.89 5.71 1.91
CA ILE A 252 -4.83 6.00 0.82
C ILE A 252 -3.99 6.24 -0.42
N LYS A 253 -4.03 5.30 -1.34
CA LYS A 253 -3.26 5.41 -2.59
C LYS A 253 -3.71 6.61 -3.40
N GLY A 254 -2.81 7.15 -4.22
CA GLY A 254 -3.14 8.24 -5.14
C GLY A 254 -4.28 7.84 -6.09
N LYS A 255 -5.09 8.82 -6.51
CA LYS A 255 -6.27 8.61 -7.38
C LYS A 255 -5.97 7.87 -8.67
N ASN A 256 -4.74 8.01 -9.17
CA ASN A 256 -4.28 7.39 -10.40
C ASN A 256 -3.38 6.16 -10.17
N SER A 257 -3.40 5.60 -8.96
CA SER A 257 -2.68 4.36 -8.66
C SER A 257 -3.32 3.17 -9.38
N ILE A 258 -2.50 2.29 -9.94
CA ILE A 258 -2.93 0.99 -10.49
C ILE A 258 -2.73 -0.16 -9.48
N GLY A 259 -2.39 0.18 -8.22
CA GLY A 259 -1.99 -0.78 -7.20
C GLY A 259 -0.46 -0.97 -7.14
N ASP A 260 -0.03 -1.87 -6.26
CA ASP A 260 1.40 -2.12 -6.06
C ASP A 260 1.93 -3.11 -7.10
N PHE A 261 3.16 -2.88 -7.53
CA PHE A 261 3.93 -3.87 -8.24
C PHE A 261 4.10 -5.13 -7.37
N LYS A 262 3.87 -6.31 -7.96
CA LYS A 262 3.95 -7.61 -7.26
C LYS A 262 5.22 -8.36 -7.65
N SER A 263 5.35 -8.67 -8.93
CA SER A 263 6.50 -9.34 -9.50
C SER A 263 6.55 -9.11 -11.01
N TYR A 264 7.70 -9.36 -11.62
CA TYR A 264 7.91 -9.09 -13.04
C TYR A 264 7.18 -10.09 -13.96
N ASP A 265 7.04 -11.34 -13.52
CA ASP A 265 6.36 -12.42 -14.24
C ASP A 265 4.84 -12.21 -14.31
N GLN A 266 4.27 -11.44 -13.38
CA GLN A 266 2.84 -11.09 -13.36
C GLN A 266 2.53 -9.81 -14.15
N ILE A 267 3.52 -9.18 -14.78
CA ILE A 267 3.26 -7.97 -15.56
C ILE A 267 2.48 -8.34 -16.83
N ASN A 268 1.24 -7.87 -16.87
CA ASN A 268 0.42 -7.80 -18.07
C ASN A 268 -0.38 -6.50 -18.06
N LEU A 269 0.26 -5.40 -18.47
CA LEU A 269 -0.34 -4.06 -18.41
C LEU A 269 -1.11 -3.75 -19.67
N SER A 270 -2.33 -3.26 -19.53
CA SER A 270 -3.01 -2.59 -20.64
C SER A 270 -2.35 -1.25 -20.96
N TYR A 271 -2.50 -0.77 -22.19
CA TYR A 271 -2.02 0.57 -22.57
C TYR A 271 -2.53 1.71 -21.67
N PRO A 272 -3.82 1.75 -21.25
CA PRO A 272 -4.28 2.74 -20.27
C PRO A 272 -3.60 2.66 -18.91
N GLU A 273 -3.27 1.46 -18.41
CA GLU A 273 -2.52 1.30 -17.17
C GLU A 273 -1.08 1.78 -17.32
N LEU A 274 -0.42 1.42 -18.42
CA LEU A 274 0.91 1.93 -18.73
C LEU A 274 0.93 3.47 -18.75
N ARG A 275 -0.04 4.09 -19.44
CA ARG A 275 -0.24 5.54 -19.45
C ARG A 275 -0.37 6.12 -18.05
N ARG A 276 -1.15 5.48 -17.17
CA ARG A 276 -1.32 5.92 -15.78
C ARG A 276 0.00 5.86 -15.00
N ILE A 277 0.76 4.79 -15.12
CA ILE A 277 2.08 4.66 -14.47
C ILE A 277 3.00 5.81 -14.91
N ILE A 278 3.09 6.06 -16.23
CA ILE A 278 4.00 7.07 -16.80
C ILE A 278 3.58 8.50 -16.45
N ASN A 279 2.28 8.82 -16.49
CA ASN A 279 1.77 10.17 -16.27
C ASN A 279 1.59 10.51 -14.79
N TYR A 280 1.40 9.50 -13.92
CA TYR A 280 1.14 9.67 -12.50
C TYR A 280 2.11 8.85 -11.65
N GLN A 281 3.40 9.10 -11.86
CA GLN A 281 4.50 8.36 -11.24
C GLN A 281 4.45 8.38 -9.71
N SER A 282 4.10 9.51 -9.10
CA SER A 282 3.97 9.63 -7.63
C SER A 282 2.91 8.71 -7.04
N SER A 283 1.86 8.38 -7.81
CA SER A 283 0.81 7.43 -7.41
C SER A 283 1.17 5.97 -7.69
N ASN A 284 2.28 5.71 -8.39
CA ASN A 284 2.68 4.40 -8.90
C ASN A 284 4.17 4.12 -8.65
N ILE A 285 4.71 4.63 -7.53
CA ILE A 285 6.16 4.63 -7.26
C ILE A 285 6.77 3.23 -7.31
N THR A 286 6.08 2.20 -6.80
CA THR A 286 6.58 0.81 -6.83
C THR A 286 6.79 0.29 -8.25
N TRP A 287 5.91 0.67 -9.18
CA TRP A 287 6.02 0.31 -10.60
C TRP A 287 7.15 1.07 -11.27
N VAL A 288 7.26 2.37 -11.00
CA VAL A 288 8.32 3.22 -11.55
C VAL A 288 9.69 2.70 -11.11
N THR A 289 9.87 2.41 -9.81
CA THR A 289 11.12 1.87 -9.27
C THR A 289 11.45 0.51 -9.85
N ALA A 290 10.50 -0.43 -9.86
CA ALA A 290 10.73 -1.77 -10.39
C ALA A 290 11.15 -1.73 -11.88
N LEU A 291 10.37 -1.06 -12.72
CA LEU A 291 10.61 -1.00 -14.16
C LEU A 291 11.86 -0.18 -14.55
N SER A 292 12.28 0.78 -13.71
CA SER A 292 13.48 1.60 -13.97
C SER A 292 14.78 0.85 -13.66
N ASN A 293 14.73 -0.14 -12.76
CA ASN A 293 15.91 -0.85 -12.27
C ASN A 293 16.32 -2.05 -13.13
N ILE A 294 15.53 -2.41 -14.14
CA ILE A 294 15.80 -3.56 -14.98
C ILE A 294 15.89 -3.20 -16.46
N ASN A 295 16.85 -3.81 -17.14
CA ASN A 295 16.82 -3.98 -18.58
C ASN A 295 16.05 -5.25 -18.92
N GLY A 296 15.69 -5.43 -20.18
CA GLY A 296 15.01 -6.68 -20.55
C GLY A 296 14.46 -6.72 -21.95
N ILE A 297 13.97 -7.91 -22.29
CA ILE A 297 13.16 -8.17 -23.47
C ILE A 297 11.69 -8.17 -23.04
N TYR A 298 10.87 -7.38 -23.71
CA TYR A 298 9.44 -7.29 -23.47
C TYR A 298 8.63 -7.72 -24.69
N LEU A 299 7.36 -7.98 -24.44
CA LEU A 299 6.37 -8.35 -25.42
C LEU A 299 5.24 -7.31 -25.40
N ILE A 300 4.80 -6.89 -26.57
CA ILE A 300 3.55 -6.17 -26.76
C ILE A 300 2.63 -7.06 -27.58
N ARG A 301 1.46 -7.39 -27.05
CA ARG A 301 0.42 -8.14 -27.76
C ARG A 301 -0.67 -7.17 -28.19
N GLU A 302 -1.08 -7.24 -29.45
CA GLU A 302 -2.28 -6.57 -29.93
C GLU A 302 -3.48 -7.53 -29.79
N LYS A 303 -4.47 -7.15 -28.98
CA LYS A 303 -5.56 -8.05 -28.56
C LYS A 303 -6.48 -8.50 -29.69
N VAL A 304 -6.72 -7.65 -30.70
CA VAL A 304 -7.69 -7.93 -31.77
C VAL A 304 -7.18 -9.03 -32.71
N SER A 305 -5.95 -8.90 -33.18
CA SER A 305 -5.31 -9.84 -34.10
C SER A 305 -4.54 -10.94 -33.39
N GLY A 306 -4.18 -10.73 -32.11
CA GLY A 306 -3.29 -11.61 -31.36
C GLY A 306 -1.82 -11.50 -31.76
N LYS A 307 -1.46 -10.60 -32.69
CA LYS A 307 -0.09 -10.44 -33.16
C LYS A 307 0.83 -9.89 -32.08
N LEU A 308 2.09 -10.28 -32.17
CA LEU A 308 3.11 -10.03 -31.17
C LEU A 308 4.21 -9.11 -31.70
N TYR A 309 4.60 -8.13 -30.89
CA TYR A 309 5.80 -7.33 -31.06
C TYR A 309 6.78 -7.63 -29.92
N VAL A 310 8.01 -7.99 -30.26
CA VAL A 310 9.12 -8.17 -29.32
C VAL A 310 10.01 -6.95 -29.39
N GLY A 311 10.35 -6.38 -28.23
CA GLY A 311 11.31 -5.28 -28.14
C GLY A 311 12.25 -5.45 -26.96
N SER A 312 13.30 -4.63 -26.93
CA SER A 312 14.26 -4.61 -25.84
C SER A 312 14.41 -3.23 -25.20
N ALA A 313 14.88 -3.20 -23.97
CA ALA A 313 15.28 -2.00 -23.26
C ALA A 313 16.65 -2.22 -22.60
N TYR A 314 17.60 -1.34 -22.93
CA TYR A 314 18.99 -1.40 -22.47
C TYR A 314 19.56 -0.01 -22.12
N GLY A 315 18.70 1.03 -22.07
CA GLY A 315 19.10 2.39 -21.72
C GLY A 315 19.09 2.64 -20.20
N GLY A 316 19.65 3.77 -19.76
CA GLY A 316 19.83 4.10 -18.33
C GLY A 316 18.57 4.26 -17.48
N LYS A 317 17.37 4.12 -18.05
CA LYS A 317 16.07 4.11 -17.34
C LYS A 317 15.34 2.76 -17.47
N GLY A 318 16.03 1.71 -17.91
CA GLY A 318 15.48 0.37 -18.02
C GLY A 318 14.24 0.26 -18.92
N ILE A 319 13.40 -0.72 -18.60
CA ILE A 319 12.10 -0.95 -19.24
C ILE A 319 11.22 0.29 -19.12
N PHE A 320 11.22 0.98 -17.97
CA PHE A 320 10.42 2.19 -17.75
C PHE A 320 10.71 3.26 -18.80
N GLY A 321 11.98 3.54 -19.08
CA GLY A 321 12.39 4.52 -20.08
C GLY A 321 11.92 4.17 -21.48
N ARG A 322 11.99 2.88 -21.85
CA ARG A 322 11.51 2.43 -23.16
C ARG A 322 9.99 2.47 -23.25
N TRP A 323 9.28 2.01 -22.23
CA TRP A 323 7.81 2.02 -22.21
C TRP A 323 7.20 3.44 -22.13
N GLN A 324 7.94 4.42 -21.61
CA GLN A 324 7.54 5.83 -21.68
C GLN A 324 7.33 6.31 -23.12
N SER A 325 8.11 5.85 -24.10
CA SER A 325 7.91 6.26 -25.50
C SER A 325 6.59 5.74 -26.06
N TYR A 326 6.21 4.51 -25.73
CA TYR A 326 4.92 3.93 -26.10
C TYR A 326 3.78 4.67 -25.41
N ALA A 327 3.85 4.93 -24.11
CA ALA A 327 2.81 5.71 -23.43
C ALA A 327 2.61 7.09 -24.06
N ASN A 328 3.67 7.74 -24.53
CA ASN A 328 3.56 9.09 -25.11
C ASN A 328 3.02 9.07 -26.55
N SER A 329 3.44 8.10 -27.36
CA SER A 329 3.15 8.09 -28.82
C SER A 329 2.14 7.02 -29.27
N GLY A 330 1.81 6.04 -28.42
CA GLY A 330 1.10 4.82 -28.79
C GLY A 330 2.03 3.72 -29.33
N HIS A 331 2.97 4.07 -30.21
CA HIS A 331 3.73 3.10 -31.02
C HIS A 331 5.24 3.04 -30.69
N GLY A 332 5.76 3.99 -29.91
CA GLY A 332 7.17 4.02 -29.47
C GLY A 332 8.17 4.18 -30.62
N GLY A 333 7.73 4.73 -31.75
CA GLY A 333 8.52 4.85 -32.99
C GLY A 333 8.53 3.62 -33.90
N ASN A 334 7.77 2.56 -33.58
CA ASN A 334 7.74 1.34 -34.39
C ASN A 334 6.67 1.40 -35.46
N ILE A 335 7.07 1.25 -36.72
CA ILE A 335 6.23 1.46 -37.89
C ILE A 335 5.00 0.55 -37.88
N GLU A 336 5.17 -0.75 -37.63
CA GLU A 336 4.07 -1.73 -37.59
C GLU A 336 3.05 -1.50 -36.47
N LEU A 337 3.36 -0.62 -35.51
CA LEU A 337 2.45 -0.24 -34.43
C LEU A 337 1.73 1.09 -34.68
N MET A 338 2.13 1.87 -35.68
CA MET A 338 1.59 3.22 -35.91
C MET A 338 0.13 3.20 -36.37
N ASP A 339 -0.25 2.20 -37.17
CA ASP A 339 -1.60 2.08 -37.74
C ASP A 339 -2.56 1.25 -36.87
N LEU A 340 -2.12 0.87 -35.67
CA LEU A 340 -2.89 0.05 -34.73
C LEU A 340 -3.43 0.89 -33.58
N GLU A 341 -4.60 0.50 -33.06
CA GLU A 341 -5.24 1.15 -31.91
C GLU A 341 -4.49 0.80 -30.60
N PRO A 342 -3.81 1.76 -29.94
CA PRO A 342 -2.95 1.45 -28.80
C PRO A 342 -3.71 0.90 -27.59
N ASN A 343 -5.00 1.21 -27.43
CA ASN A 343 -5.81 0.65 -26.33
C ASN A 343 -6.00 -0.87 -26.42
N ASN A 344 -5.67 -1.46 -27.57
CA ASN A 344 -5.64 -2.91 -27.74
C ASN A 344 -4.30 -3.54 -27.37
N PHE A 345 -3.31 -2.76 -26.95
CA PHE A 345 -2.01 -3.29 -26.54
C PHE A 345 -1.97 -3.76 -25.09
N GLU A 346 -1.31 -4.90 -24.90
CA GLU A 346 -0.91 -5.45 -23.61
C GLU A 346 0.62 -5.59 -23.55
N PHE A 347 1.21 -5.18 -22.44
CA PHE A 347 2.66 -5.13 -22.23
C PHE A 347 3.08 -6.14 -21.16
N SER A 348 4.06 -6.98 -21.47
CA SER A 348 4.63 -7.97 -20.54
C SER A 348 6.14 -8.11 -20.72
N ILE A 349 6.81 -8.78 -19.76
CA ILE A 349 8.26 -8.99 -19.79
C ILE A 349 8.55 -10.46 -20.10
N LEU A 350 9.43 -10.71 -21.09
CA LEU A 350 9.87 -12.06 -21.47
C LEU A 350 11.15 -12.47 -20.75
N GLU A 351 12.11 -11.55 -20.61
CA GLU A 351 13.42 -11.84 -20.03
C GLU A 351 13.94 -10.59 -19.33
N ILE A 352 14.25 -10.70 -18.03
CA ILE A 352 14.91 -9.64 -17.26
C ILE A 352 16.40 -9.75 -17.47
N LEU A 353 17.05 -8.61 -17.72
CA LEU A 353 18.49 -8.54 -17.99
C LEU A 353 19.17 -7.59 -17.00
N PRO A 354 20.34 -7.98 -16.45
CA PRO A 354 21.19 -7.07 -15.70
C PRO A 354 21.60 -5.85 -16.54
N SER A 355 21.85 -4.72 -15.88
CA SER A 355 22.32 -3.49 -16.53
C SER A 355 23.75 -3.58 -17.08
N THR A 356 24.48 -4.65 -16.75
CA THR A 356 25.85 -4.90 -17.23
C THR A 356 25.93 -5.46 -18.64
N PHE A 357 24.81 -5.92 -19.21
CA PHE A 357 24.77 -6.45 -20.57
C PHE A 357 25.04 -5.34 -21.59
N SER A 358 25.86 -5.63 -22.59
CA SER A 358 26.11 -4.73 -23.71
C SER A 358 24.87 -4.61 -24.61
N ALA A 359 24.81 -3.55 -25.42
CA ALA A 359 23.71 -3.37 -26.36
C ALA A 359 23.63 -4.54 -27.35
N GLU A 360 24.77 -5.05 -27.82
CA GLU A 360 24.86 -6.18 -28.73
C GLU A 360 24.27 -7.46 -28.11
N GLU A 361 24.61 -7.76 -26.86
CA GLU A 361 24.10 -8.94 -26.15
C GLU A 361 22.57 -8.88 -25.96
N VAL A 362 22.04 -7.68 -25.67
CA VAL A 362 20.59 -7.47 -25.54
C VAL A 362 19.89 -7.65 -26.89
N ILE A 363 20.47 -7.12 -27.97
CA ILE A 363 19.94 -7.28 -29.34
C ILE A 363 19.94 -8.75 -29.77
N GLU A 364 20.97 -9.51 -29.44
CA GLU A 364 21.03 -10.95 -29.73
C GLU A 364 19.88 -11.70 -29.02
N LYS A 365 19.64 -11.39 -27.74
CA LYS A 365 18.53 -11.97 -26.97
C LYS A 365 17.16 -11.57 -27.54
N GLU A 366 16.99 -10.32 -27.95
CA GLU A 366 15.78 -9.85 -28.63
C GLU A 366 15.54 -10.68 -29.91
N ASN A 367 16.57 -10.85 -30.74
CA ASN A 367 16.50 -11.63 -31.98
C ASN A 367 16.14 -13.10 -31.72
N ARG A 368 16.66 -13.69 -30.65
CA ARG A 368 16.31 -15.03 -30.21
C ARG A 368 14.82 -15.15 -29.88
N TRP A 369 14.26 -14.18 -29.17
CA TRP A 369 12.82 -14.15 -28.85
C TRP A 369 11.95 -13.92 -30.08
N LYS A 370 12.33 -12.98 -30.96
CA LYS A 370 11.65 -12.78 -32.25
C LYS A 370 11.55 -14.06 -33.07
N LYS A 371 12.65 -14.83 -33.12
CA LYS A 371 12.69 -16.12 -33.81
C LYS A 371 11.78 -17.15 -33.14
N LYS A 372 11.87 -17.32 -31.81
CA LYS A 372 11.07 -18.29 -31.06
C LYS A 372 9.57 -18.05 -31.17
N LEU A 373 9.16 -16.78 -31.18
CA LEU A 373 7.75 -16.38 -31.23
C LEU A 373 7.24 -16.12 -32.65
N GLY A 374 8.08 -16.25 -33.67
CA GLY A 374 7.70 -15.94 -35.05
C GLY A 374 7.32 -14.48 -35.29
N ALA A 375 7.79 -13.55 -34.44
CA ALA A 375 7.33 -12.17 -34.39
C ALA A 375 7.62 -11.35 -35.67
N ARG A 376 8.51 -11.83 -36.54
CA ARG A 376 8.78 -11.24 -37.86
C ARG A 376 7.88 -11.76 -38.97
N GLN A 377 7.57 -13.06 -38.94
CA GLN A 377 6.83 -13.72 -40.02
C GLN A 377 5.32 -13.51 -39.83
N ASN A 378 4.87 -13.62 -38.57
CA ASN A 378 3.45 -13.60 -38.21
C ASN A 378 3.13 -12.53 -37.14
N GLY A 379 4.09 -11.67 -36.82
CA GLY A 379 3.96 -10.65 -35.78
C GLY A 379 4.07 -9.22 -36.32
N LEU A 380 4.54 -8.33 -35.45
CA LEU A 380 4.61 -6.88 -35.68
C LEU A 380 6.05 -6.37 -35.72
N ASN A 381 7.06 -7.25 -35.81
CA ASN A 381 8.45 -6.86 -35.99
C ASN A 381 8.85 -6.88 -37.48
N ARG A 382 9.33 -5.76 -38.01
CA ARG A 382 9.97 -5.70 -39.34
C ARG A 382 11.46 -6.04 -39.33
N ASN A 383 12.13 -5.72 -38.24
CA ASN A 383 13.58 -5.75 -38.08
C ASN A 383 14.09 -7.04 -37.47
#